data_AF-A0A4Q9HQU6-F1
#
_entry.id   AF-A0A4Q9HQU6-F1
#
_cell.length_a   1.000
_cell.length_b   1.000
_cell.length_c   1.000
_cell.angle_alpha   90.00
_cell.angle_beta   90.00
_cell.angle_gamma   90.00
#
_symmetry.space_group_name_H-M   'P 1'
#
loop_
_entity.id
_entity.type
_entity.pdbx_description
1 polymer ?
#
loop_
_entity_poly.entity_id
_entity_poly.type
_entity_poly.pdbx_seq_one_letter_code
_entity_poly.pdbx_strand_id
1 'polypeptide(L)'
;MLTFRKIASVARPGGRRRWGPGRRARCGSSSRAGGPVPRGDRTWGLALADVNGESASPPTLIGSVQRALRLLEAVGAHADGAPAKQLAREAGLPLPTTYHLLRTLTHEGYLRRENGVFVFGEAADSIGQAGSLRRQRAHITEVLAVAGRKLDAAVYFAVYRAGEVEVVAVSDDPERPPVEEWVDFRTTAHAHAIGQCLLAQLDDASRKEHLARYPVQSITPFSVRSEDDLLHRLDAVRRQNVAYEYQEYALGTVCSAIPIQVGAAAATLAVSLPVDEAHRLRSVTNRLRRMAEKTLTTLAFSISI
;
A
#
# COMPACT_ATOMS: atom_id res chain seq x y z
N MET A 1 34.93 17.26 0.52
CA MET A 1 36.09 16.66 1.23
C MET A 1 35.60 16.06 2.54
N LEU A 2 35.06 14.84 2.50
CA LEU A 2 34.91 14.00 3.70
C LEU A 2 34.89 12.52 3.25
N THR A 3 35.60 11.73 4.03
CA THR A 3 36.32 10.50 3.71
C THR A 3 35.45 9.24 3.64
N PHE A 4 35.68 8.45 2.59
CA PHE A 4 35.42 7.01 2.52
C PHE A 4 36.21 6.26 3.62
N ARG A 5 35.56 5.35 4.35
CA ARG A 5 36.25 4.27 5.06
C ARG A 5 35.65 2.92 4.68
N LYS A 6 36.51 2.12 4.06
CA LYS A 6 36.37 0.74 3.63
C LYS A 6 36.76 -0.16 4.81
N ILE A 7 35.92 -1.11 5.20
CA ILE A 7 36.38 -2.31 5.93
C ILE A 7 35.72 -3.53 5.28
N ALA A 8 36.58 -4.36 4.69
CA ALA A 8 36.27 -5.69 4.22
C ALA A 8 36.27 -6.67 5.41
N SER A 9 35.40 -7.68 5.35
CA SER A 9 35.59 -8.93 6.10
C SER A 9 35.01 -10.08 5.27
N VAL A 10 35.92 -10.96 4.84
CA VAL A 10 35.70 -12.17 4.05
C VAL A 10 35.26 -13.31 4.96
N ALA A 11 34.35 -14.12 4.44
CA ALA A 11 33.74 -15.30 5.03
C ALA A 11 34.70 -16.41 5.51
N ARG A 12 34.22 -17.25 6.45
CA ARG A 12 34.34 -18.74 6.36
C ARG A 12 33.15 -19.45 7.05
N PRO A 13 32.82 -20.70 6.62
CA PRO A 13 31.54 -21.35 6.88
C PRO A 13 31.62 -22.47 7.92
N GLY A 14 30.45 -22.88 8.45
CA GLY A 14 30.26 -24.21 9.03
C GLY A 14 29.58 -24.22 10.40
N GLY A 15 28.41 -24.86 10.49
CA GLY A 15 27.81 -25.18 11.79
C GLY A 15 26.33 -25.52 11.73
N ARG A 16 26.00 -26.74 11.28
CA ARG A 16 24.68 -27.37 11.48
C ARG A 16 24.28 -27.25 12.96
N ARG A 17 23.08 -26.76 13.26
CA ARG A 17 22.48 -26.90 14.59
C ARG A 17 21.17 -27.66 14.52
N ARG A 18 21.18 -28.73 15.30
CA ARG A 18 20.19 -29.78 15.49
C ARG A 18 19.19 -29.32 16.56
N TRP A 19 17.91 -29.54 16.31
CA TRP A 19 16.85 -29.32 17.29
C TRP A 19 16.93 -30.34 18.44
N GLY A 20 16.68 -29.88 19.67
CA GLY A 20 16.54 -30.70 20.87
C GLY A 20 15.53 -30.06 21.82
N PRO A 21 14.61 -30.82 22.45
CA PRO A 21 13.45 -30.27 23.13
C PRO A 21 13.63 -30.13 24.65
N GLY A 22 12.78 -29.30 25.26
CA GLY A 22 12.31 -29.49 26.63
C GLY A 22 12.66 -28.38 27.61
N ARG A 23 11.61 -27.76 28.18
CA ARG A 23 11.32 -27.78 29.63
C ARG A 23 9.99 -27.07 29.90
N ARG A 24 9.01 -27.84 30.38
CA ARG A 24 7.84 -27.35 31.15
C ARG A 24 8.18 -27.51 32.63
N ALA A 25 7.85 -26.52 33.46
CA ALA A 25 7.82 -26.59 34.92
C ALA A 25 6.36 -26.43 35.36
N ARG A 26 5.75 -27.48 35.93
CA ARG A 26 5.51 -27.74 37.37
C ARG A 26 4.35 -26.95 37.97
N CYS A 27 3.32 -27.69 38.37
CA CYS A 27 2.63 -27.65 39.67
C CYS A 27 2.03 -29.07 39.82
N GLY A 28 2.20 -29.81 40.91
CA GLY A 28 2.06 -29.41 42.30
C GLY A 28 0.84 -30.13 42.85
N SER A 29 1.05 -31.34 43.35
CA SER A 29 0.08 -32.33 43.84
C SER A 29 -0.64 -31.95 45.13
N SER A 30 -1.92 -32.32 45.26
CA SER A 30 -2.45 -32.84 46.53
C SER A 30 -3.76 -33.60 46.32
N SER A 31 -3.71 -34.90 46.58
CA SER A 31 -4.83 -35.83 46.73
C SER A 31 -5.40 -35.77 48.15
N ARG A 32 -6.74 -35.90 48.31
CA ARG A 32 -7.37 -36.71 49.36
C ARG A 32 -8.87 -36.91 49.07
N ALA A 33 -9.33 -38.10 49.45
CA ALA A 33 -10.61 -38.72 49.10
C ALA A 33 -11.65 -38.64 50.23
N GLY A 34 -12.93 -38.81 49.88
CA GLY A 34 -13.93 -39.55 50.68
C GLY A 34 -15.12 -38.76 51.24
N GLY A 35 -16.35 -39.22 50.93
CA GLY A 35 -17.55 -38.99 51.77
C GLY A 35 -18.86 -38.76 51.00
N PRO A 36 -20.03 -39.28 51.45
CA PRO A 36 -21.11 -39.73 50.58
C PRO A 36 -22.23 -38.72 50.29
N VAL A 37 -23.00 -39.05 49.24
CA VAL A 37 -24.22 -38.38 48.76
C VAL A 37 -25.43 -38.67 49.66
N PRO A 38 -26.21 -37.65 50.06
CA PRO A 38 -27.61 -37.82 50.45
C PRO A 38 -28.56 -37.32 49.34
N ARG A 39 -29.56 -38.15 49.02
CA ARG A 39 -30.75 -37.81 48.24
C ARG A 39 -31.71 -36.99 49.11
N GLY A 40 -32.34 -35.96 48.54
CA GLY A 40 -33.52 -35.35 49.17
C GLY A 40 -33.88 -33.96 48.67
N ASP A 41 -34.91 -33.92 47.84
CA ASP A 41 -35.94 -32.88 47.70
C ASP A 41 -35.59 -31.43 47.27
N ARG A 42 -36.04 -31.15 46.04
CA ARG A 42 -36.93 -30.04 45.66
C ARG A 42 -36.67 -28.67 46.30
N THR A 43 -36.08 -27.76 45.51
CA THR A 43 -36.68 -26.49 45.04
C THR A 43 -35.65 -25.70 44.22
N TRP A 44 -35.85 -25.58 42.91
CA TRP A 44 -35.07 -24.66 42.07
C TRP A 44 -35.81 -23.32 42.02
N GLY A 45 -35.37 -22.40 42.87
CA GLY A 45 -35.80 -21.01 42.88
C GLY A 45 -34.65 -20.14 43.37
N LEU A 46 -33.57 -20.07 42.59
CA LEU A 46 -32.47 -19.16 42.82
C LEU A 46 -32.18 -18.38 41.54
N ALA A 47 -32.26 -17.06 41.71
CA ALA A 47 -31.96 -16.03 40.74
C ALA A 47 -30.68 -16.33 39.97
N LEU A 48 -30.78 -16.33 38.64
CA LEU A 48 -29.64 -16.07 37.78
C LEU A 48 -29.23 -14.62 38.05
N ALA A 49 -28.23 -14.45 38.90
CA ALA A 49 -27.44 -13.24 38.90
C ALA A 49 -26.73 -13.16 37.55
N ASP A 50 -27.14 -12.22 36.71
CA ASP A 50 -26.41 -11.78 35.54
C ASP A 50 -25.03 -11.27 35.99
N VAL A 51 -24.03 -12.15 35.91
CA VAL A 51 -22.63 -11.78 36.11
C VAL A 51 -22.05 -11.41 34.74
N ASN A 52 -21.54 -10.18 34.68
CA ASN A 52 -20.81 -9.52 33.58
C ASN A 52 -21.65 -8.70 32.58
N GLY A 53 -22.42 -7.75 33.11
CA GLY A 53 -22.62 -6.46 32.45
C GLY A 53 -21.49 -5.50 32.83
N GLU A 54 -20.33 -5.60 32.17
CA GLU A 54 -19.31 -4.55 32.19
C GLU A 54 -19.96 -3.30 31.57
N SER A 55 -20.53 -2.44 32.40
CA SER A 55 -21.12 -1.17 31.97
C SER A 55 -19.96 -0.25 31.61
N ALA A 56 -19.50 -0.35 30.36
CA ALA A 56 -18.59 0.62 29.78
C ALA A 56 -19.24 2.00 29.96
N SER A 57 -18.63 2.84 30.80
CA SER A 57 -19.07 4.23 30.99
C SER A 57 -19.15 4.89 29.62
N PRO A 58 -20.20 5.68 29.32
CA PRO A 58 -20.34 6.31 28.02
C PRO A 58 -19.08 7.11 27.69
N PRO A 59 -18.60 7.06 26.45
CA PRO A 59 -17.37 7.74 26.07
C PRO A 59 -17.45 9.21 26.48
N THR A 60 -16.38 9.74 27.08
CA THR A 60 -16.29 11.18 27.37
C THR A 60 -16.17 11.92 26.03
N LEU A 61 -17.27 12.50 25.55
CA LEU A 61 -17.32 13.20 24.27
C LEU A 61 -17.04 14.69 24.45
N ILE A 62 -16.14 15.22 23.63
CA ILE A 62 -15.83 16.66 23.62
C ILE A 62 -16.87 17.36 22.74
N GLY A 63 -17.83 18.04 23.38
CA GLY A 63 -18.98 18.64 22.68
C GLY A 63 -18.63 19.66 21.60
N SER A 64 -17.52 20.40 21.71
CA SER A 64 -17.07 21.32 20.67
C SER A 64 -16.67 20.59 19.38
N VAL A 65 -15.99 19.44 19.52
CA VAL A 65 -15.60 18.59 18.38
C VAL A 65 -16.83 18.01 17.71
N GLN A 66 -17.80 17.51 18.49
CA GLN A 66 -19.05 16.97 17.92
C GLN A 66 -19.82 18.02 17.11
N ARG A 67 -19.88 19.27 17.59
CA ARG A 67 -20.55 20.37 16.88
C ARG A 67 -19.80 20.74 15.60
N ALA A 68 -18.47 20.76 15.63
CA ALA A 68 -17.65 20.99 14.44
C ALA A 68 -17.86 19.89 13.40
N LEU A 69 -17.91 18.62 13.80
CA LEU A 69 -18.15 17.48 12.90
C LEU A 69 -19.54 17.54 12.26
N ARG A 70 -20.60 17.79 13.02
CA ARG A 70 -21.96 17.99 12.47
C ARG A 70 -22.03 19.14 11.47
N LEU A 71 -21.26 20.20 11.71
CA LEU A 71 -21.21 21.33 10.82
C LEU A 71 -20.47 21.00 9.51
N LEU A 72 -19.41 20.19 9.57
CA LEU A 72 -18.74 19.65 8.37
C LEU A 72 -19.65 18.69 7.59
N GLU A 73 -20.40 17.83 8.28
CA GLU A 73 -21.41 16.95 7.65
C GLU A 73 -22.49 17.76 6.94
N ALA A 74 -22.99 18.83 7.57
CA ALA A 74 -23.97 19.73 6.95
C ALA A 74 -23.41 20.40 5.70
N VAL A 75 -22.15 20.87 5.71
CA VAL A 75 -21.49 21.40 4.50
C VAL A 75 -21.39 20.33 3.41
N GLY A 76 -20.99 19.10 3.78
CA GLY A 76 -20.83 18.00 2.83
C GLY A 76 -22.12 17.52 2.17
N ALA A 77 -23.29 17.90 2.69
CA ALA A 77 -24.58 17.64 2.06
C ALA A 77 -24.88 18.60 0.88
N HIS A 78 -24.09 19.67 0.69
CA HIS A 78 -24.29 20.67 -0.37
C HIS A 78 -23.07 20.74 -1.29
N ALA A 79 -23.20 20.23 -2.51
CA ALA A 79 -22.11 20.20 -3.50
C ALA A 79 -21.55 21.60 -3.83
N ASP A 80 -22.43 22.60 -3.91
CA ASP A 80 -22.06 24.00 -4.22
C ASP A 80 -21.86 24.86 -2.96
N GLY A 81 -21.84 24.23 -1.77
CA GLY A 81 -21.74 24.90 -0.48
C GLY A 81 -23.04 25.51 0.02
N ALA A 82 -23.01 26.03 1.25
CA ALA A 82 -24.20 26.62 1.89
C ALA A 82 -23.87 27.84 2.77
N PRO A 83 -24.80 28.79 2.92
CA PRO A 83 -24.62 29.96 3.78
C PRO A 83 -24.71 29.58 5.27
N ALA A 84 -24.05 30.36 6.14
CA ALA A 84 -23.95 30.08 7.58
C ALA A 84 -25.29 29.87 8.29
N LYS A 85 -26.35 30.60 7.89
CA LYS A 85 -27.69 30.46 8.48
C LYS A 85 -28.33 29.10 8.18
N GLN A 86 -28.12 28.60 6.97
CA GLN A 86 -28.63 27.30 6.56
C GLN A 86 -27.88 26.18 7.29
N LEU A 87 -26.55 26.27 7.30
CA LEU A 87 -25.69 25.32 8.03
C LEU A 87 -25.99 25.29 9.54
N ALA A 88 -26.26 26.44 10.16
CA ALA A 88 -26.66 26.51 11.56
C ALA A 88 -27.97 25.74 11.83
N ARG A 89 -28.97 25.89 10.94
CA ARG A 89 -30.25 25.19 11.05
C ARG A 89 -30.09 23.68 10.90
N GLU A 90 -29.31 23.25 9.92
CA GLU A 90 -29.11 21.82 9.60
C GLU A 90 -28.24 21.11 10.64
N ALA A 91 -27.20 21.77 11.16
CA ALA A 91 -26.37 21.24 12.24
C ALA A 91 -27.03 21.32 13.62
N GLY A 92 -28.19 21.99 13.74
CA GLY A 92 -28.91 22.20 15.00
C GLY A 92 -28.13 23.06 16.00
N LEU A 93 -27.43 24.10 15.50
CA LEU A 93 -26.53 24.93 16.28
C LEU A 93 -27.02 26.39 16.37
N PRO A 94 -26.85 27.06 17.52
CA PRO A 94 -27.06 28.51 17.61
C PRO A 94 -26.13 29.26 16.64
N LEU A 95 -26.69 30.24 15.93
CA LEU A 95 -25.97 30.98 14.89
C LEU A 95 -24.63 31.60 15.36
N PRO A 96 -24.50 32.20 16.57
CA PRO A 96 -23.22 32.69 17.06
C PRO A 96 -22.17 31.57 17.19
N THR A 97 -22.55 30.42 17.75
CA THR A 97 -21.70 29.23 17.85
C THR A 97 -21.27 28.75 16.47
N THR A 98 -22.19 28.71 15.51
CA THR A 98 -21.88 28.34 14.12
C THR A 98 -20.84 29.28 13.52
N TYR A 99 -20.95 30.60 13.69
CA TYR A 99 -19.94 31.54 13.17
C TYR A 99 -18.56 31.33 13.80
N HIS A 100 -18.47 31.05 15.09
CA HIS A 100 -17.20 30.72 15.74
C HIS A 100 -16.58 29.44 15.14
N LEU A 101 -17.37 28.39 14.96
CA LEU A 101 -16.90 27.13 14.37
C LEU A 101 -16.51 27.29 12.90
N LEU A 102 -17.31 27.98 12.10
CA LEU A 102 -16.99 28.27 10.69
C LEU A 102 -15.68 29.05 10.56
N ARG A 103 -15.45 30.03 11.44
CA ARG A 103 -14.20 30.80 11.46
C ARG A 103 -13.01 29.91 11.79
N THR A 104 -13.11 29.04 12.80
CA THR A 104 -12.05 28.09 13.14
C THR A 104 -11.80 27.11 11.99
N LEU A 105 -12.84 26.46 11.46
CA LEU A 105 -12.71 25.51 10.36
C LEU A 105 -12.17 26.15 9.07
N THR A 106 -12.49 27.44 8.84
CA THR A 106 -11.90 28.20 7.73
C THR A 106 -10.42 28.52 7.99
N HIS A 107 -10.07 28.90 9.22
CA HIS A 107 -8.69 29.18 9.61
C HIS A 107 -7.79 27.95 9.47
N GLU A 108 -8.29 26.78 9.90
CA GLU A 108 -7.60 25.49 9.78
C GLU A 108 -7.63 24.91 8.36
N GLY A 109 -8.25 25.60 7.38
CA GLY A 109 -8.28 25.20 5.98
C GLY A 109 -9.24 24.04 5.64
N TYR A 110 -10.09 23.60 6.58
CA TYR A 110 -11.11 22.58 6.34
C TYR A 110 -12.31 23.11 5.57
N LEU A 111 -12.62 24.39 5.74
CA LEU A 111 -13.64 25.11 4.98
C LEU A 111 -13.00 26.31 4.28
N ARG A 112 -13.66 26.80 3.24
CA ARG A 112 -13.39 28.12 2.67
C ARG A 112 -14.70 28.83 2.37
N ARG A 113 -14.66 30.16 2.35
CA ARG A 113 -15.83 30.98 2.06
C ARG A 113 -15.72 31.58 0.66
N GLU A 114 -16.67 31.26 -0.20
CA GLU A 114 -16.76 31.76 -1.57
C GLU A 114 -18.14 32.35 -1.79
N ASN A 115 -18.25 33.57 -2.33
CA ASN A 115 -19.53 34.18 -2.69
C ASN A 115 -20.60 34.14 -1.58
N GLY A 116 -20.18 34.17 -0.30
CA GLY A 116 -21.08 34.13 0.85
C GLY A 116 -21.51 32.74 1.33
N VAL A 117 -21.14 31.67 0.61
CA VAL A 117 -21.34 30.27 1.01
C VAL A 117 -20.04 29.64 1.53
N PHE A 118 -20.16 28.57 2.30
CA PHE A 118 -19.04 27.78 2.80
C PHE A 118 -18.97 26.45 2.05
N VAL A 119 -17.76 26.14 1.57
CA VAL A 119 -17.40 24.90 0.85
C VAL A 119 -16.21 24.24 1.52
N PHE A 120 -15.88 23.00 1.16
CA PHE A 120 -14.66 22.34 1.67
C PHE A 120 -13.38 23.05 1.20
N GLY A 121 -12.41 23.13 2.11
CA GLY A 121 -11.06 23.63 1.83
C GLY A 121 -10.06 22.48 1.62
N GLU A 122 -8.84 22.85 1.24
CA GLU A 122 -7.78 21.89 0.86
C GLU A 122 -7.47 20.85 1.95
N ALA A 123 -7.59 21.20 3.23
CA ALA A 123 -7.35 20.26 4.32
C ALA A 123 -8.39 19.14 4.37
N ALA A 124 -9.65 19.46 4.08
CA ALA A 124 -10.72 18.46 4.00
C ALA A 124 -10.56 17.58 2.76
N ASP A 125 -10.21 18.17 1.61
CA ASP A 125 -9.94 17.44 0.37
C ASP A 125 -8.77 16.47 0.53
N SER A 126 -7.69 16.89 1.19
CA SER A 126 -6.51 16.06 1.48
C SER A 126 -6.86 14.82 2.30
N ILE A 127 -7.72 14.95 3.32
CA ILE A 127 -8.18 13.83 4.14
C ILE A 127 -9.05 12.87 3.31
N GLY A 128 -9.97 13.40 2.50
CA GLY A 128 -10.80 12.60 1.61
C GLY A 128 -9.98 11.81 0.59
N GLN A 129 -9.00 12.47 -0.03
CA GLN A 129 -8.06 11.87 -0.98
C GLN A 129 -7.21 10.79 -0.32
N ALA A 130 -6.64 11.04 0.86
CA ALA A 130 -5.85 10.04 1.59
C ALA A 130 -6.68 8.77 1.92
N GLY A 131 -7.93 8.94 2.33
CA GLY A 131 -8.86 7.83 2.58
C GLY A 131 -9.21 7.06 1.30
N SER A 132 -9.46 7.77 0.20
CA SER A 132 -9.74 7.16 -1.11
C SER A 132 -8.54 6.37 -1.64
N LEU A 133 -7.34 6.97 -1.63
CA LEU A 133 -6.10 6.34 -2.06
C LEU A 133 -5.79 5.07 -1.26
N ARG A 134 -6.03 5.07 0.05
CA ARG A 134 -5.88 3.87 0.88
C ARG A 134 -6.82 2.74 0.47
N ARG A 135 -8.10 3.04 0.23
CA ARG A 135 -9.08 2.03 -0.24
C ARG A 135 -8.73 1.53 -1.63
N GLN A 136 -8.34 2.42 -2.54
CA GLN A 136 -7.91 2.07 -3.88
C GLN A 136 -6.67 1.18 -3.85
N ARG A 137 -5.65 1.53 -3.06
CA ARG A 137 -4.44 0.71 -2.89
C ARG A 137 -4.79 -0.66 -2.33
N ALA A 138 -5.65 -0.74 -1.31
CA ALA A 138 -6.10 -2.02 -0.75
C ALA A 138 -6.80 -2.89 -1.81
N HIS A 139 -7.67 -2.29 -2.63
CA HIS A 139 -8.33 -2.98 -3.73
C HIS A 139 -7.32 -3.47 -4.79
N ILE A 140 -6.36 -2.64 -5.18
CA ILE A 140 -5.30 -3.04 -6.13
C ILE A 140 -4.49 -4.21 -5.53
N THR A 141 -4.08 -4.13 -4.26
CA THR A 141 -3.36 -5.21 -3.58
C THR A 141 -4.14 -6.53 -3.61
N GLU A 142 -5.45 -6.50 -3.38
CA GLU A 142 -6.30 -7.69 -3.46
C GLU A 142 -6.34 -8.28 -4.89
N VAL A 143 -6.51 -7.42 -5.90
CA VAL A 143 -6.46 -7.83 -7.32
C VAL A 143 -5.11 -8.45 -7.66
N LEU A 144 -4.01 -7.84 -7.22
CA LEU A 144 -2.65 -8.38 -7.42
C LEU A 144 -2.45 -9.70 -6.67
N ALA A 145 -3.01 -9.89 -5.48
CA ALA A 145 -2.94 -11.15 -4.75
C ALA A 145 -3.67 -12.28 -5.51
N VAL A 146 -4.85 -12.00 -6.09
CA VAL A 146 -5.55 -12.96 -6.96
C VAL A 146 -4.71 -13.28 -8.21
N ALA A 147 -4.06 -12.27 -8.79
CA ALA A 147 -3.19 -12.46 -9.94
C ALA A 147 -1.96 -13.30 -9.58
N GLY A 148 -1.32 -13.02 -8.45
CA GLY A 148 -0.16 -13.72 -7.94
C GLY A 148 -0.43 -15.19 -7.72
N ARG A 149 -1.54 -15.54 -7.06
CA ARG A 149 -1.96 -16.95 -6.89
C ARG A 149 -2.18 -17.67 -8.22
N LYS A 150 -2.76 -17.01 -9.21
CA LYS A 150 -2.99 -17.61 -10.53
C LYS A 150 -1.68 -17.80 -11.29
N LEU A 151 -0.80 -16.81 -11.25
CA LEU A 151 0.48 -16.81 -11.96
C LEU A 151 1.55 -17.64 -11.26
N ASP A 152 1.35 -17.87 -9.95
CA ASP A 152 2.31 -18.46 -9.04
C ASP A 152 3.64 -17.67 -9.09
N ALA A 153 3.52 -16.36 -8.82
CA ALA A 153 4.58 -15.35 -8.86
C ALA A 153 4.20 -14.13 -8.00
N ALA A 154 5.18 -13.37 -7.52
CA ALA A 154 4.90 -12.05 -6.94
C ALA A 154 4.54 -11.07 -8.07
N VAL A 155 3.53 -10.22 -7.87
CA VAL A 155 3.01 -9.29 -8.88
C VAL A 155 3.01 -7.87 -8.35
N TYR A 156 3.43 -6.93 -9.17
CA TYR A 156 3.59 -5.52 -8.81
C TYR A 156 2.75 -4.64 -9.71
N PHE A 157 2.24 -3.55 -9.16
CA PHE A 157 1.71 -2.41 -9.90
C PHE A 157 2.55 -1.19 -9.56
N ALA A 158 3.09 -0.55 -10.59
CA ALA A 158 3.94 0.62 -10.43
C ALA A 158 3.62 1.68 -11.49
N VAL A 159 3.89 2.93 -11.14
CA VAL A 159 3.69 4.10 -11.99
C VAL A 159 4.93 4.97 -11.99
N TYR A 160 5.07 5.79 -13.03
CA TYR A 160 6.04 6.87 -13.07
C TYR A 160 5.34 8.20 -12.78
N ARG A 161 5.71 8.87 -11.69
CA ARG A 161 5.09 10.13 -11.25
C ARG A 161 6.15 11.03 -10.65
N ALA A 162 6.08 12.34 -10.93
CA ALA A 162 7.00 13.35 -10.39
C ALA A 162 8.51 13.05 -10.65
N GLY A 163 8.82 12.36 -11.75
CA GLY A 163 10.20 12.01 -12.11
C GLY A 163 10.74 10.76 -11.41
N GLU A 164 9.90 10.02 -10.70
CA GLU A 164 10.28 8.85 -9.91
C GLU A 164 9.45 7.61 -10.25
N VAL A 165 10.04 6.44 -10.03
CA VAL A 165 9.31 5.16 -10.02
C VAL A 165 8.64 5.01 -8.66
N GLU A 166 7.34 4.75 -8.67
CA GLU A 166 6.54 4.46 -7.48
C GLU A 166 5.90 3.07 -7.59
N VAL A 167 6.29 2.14 -6.70
CA VAL A 167 5.58 0.86 -6.54
C VAL A 167 4.34 1.11 -5.68
N VAL A 168 3.19 1.22 -6.34
CA VAL A 168 1.91 1.55 -5.70
C VAL A 168 1.40 0.39 -4.86
N ALA A 169 1.53 -0.83 -5.38
CA ALA A 169 1.07 -2.04 -4.73
C ALA A 169 1.86 -3.27 -5.18
N VAL A 170 1.91 -4.27 -4.30
CA VAL A 170 2.47 -5.59 -4.55
C VAL A 170 1.53 -6.65 -4.00
N SER A 171 1.51 -7.83 -4.63
CA SER A 171 0.75 -8.97 -4.16
C SER A 171 1.23 -9.40 -2.77
N ASP A 172 0.28 -9.63 -1.86
CA ASP A 172 0.54 -10.17 -0.54
C ASP A 172 0.39 -11.71 -0.59
N ASP A 173 1.50 -12.41 -0.78
CA ASP A 173 1.58 -13.88 -0.80
C ASP A 173 2.88 -14.34 -0.13
N PRO A 174 2.82 -14.96 1.06
CA PRO A 174 4.01 -15.47 1.75
C PRO A 174 4.78 -16.56 0.99
N GLU A 175 4.13 -17.32 0.09
CA GLU A 175 4.80 -18.35 -0.72
C GLU A 175 5.54 -17.74 -1.91
N ARG A 176 5.13 -16.54 -2.33
CA ARG A 176 5.72 -15.77 -3.42
C ARG A 176 6.05 -14.35 -2.94
N PRO A 177 7.02 -14.19 -2.02
CA PRO A 177 7.36 -12.88 -1.47
C PRO A 177 7.93 -11.97 -2.56
N PRO A 178 7.78 -10.64 -2.40
CA PRO A 178 8.41 -9.70 -3.29
C PRO A 178 9.93 -9.71 -3.18
N VAL A 179 10.60 -9.15 -4.19
CA VAL A 179 12.05 -8.94 -4.20
C VAL A 179 12.42 -8.04 -3.04
N GLU A 180 13.47 -8.42 -2.31
CA GLU A 180 14.02 -7.60 -1.24
C GLU A 180 14.66 -6.33 -1.80
N GLU A 181 14.20 -5.19 -1.31
CA GLU A 181 14.65 -3.88 -1.77
C GLU A 181 15.92 -3.42 -1.04
N TRP A 182 17.09 -3.87 -1.51
CA TRP A 182 18.39 -3.46 -0.97
C TRP A 182 18.79 -2.03 -1.33
N VAL A 183 18.34 -1.54 -2.48
CA VAL A 183 18.59 -0.17 -2.98
C VAL A 183 17.28 0.39 -3.52
N ASP A 184 16.95 1.64 -3.17
CA ASP A 184 15.66 2.24 -3.49
C ASP A 184 15.33 2.14 -4.99
N PHE A 185 14.17 1.58 -5.32
CA PHE A 185 13.65 1.40 -6.68
C PHE A 185 13.55 2.73 -7.44
N ARG A 186 13.34 3.85 -6.74
CA ARG A 186 13.33 5.20 -7.33
C ARG A 186 14.65 5.53 -8.01
N THR A 187 15.75 5.09 -7.42
CA THR A 187 17.12 5.42 -7.85
C THR A 187 17.74 4.39 -8.79
N THR A 188 17.03 3.27 -9.01
CA THR A 188 17.58 2.08 -9.68
C THR A 188 16.74 1.63 -10.87
N ALA A 189 15.96 2.53 -11.47
CA ALA A 189 15.09 2.23 -12.59
C ALA A 189 15.82 1.61 -13.80
N HIS A 190 17.12 1.86 -13.94
CA HIS A 190 17.98 1.23 -14.95
C HIS A 190 18.20 -0.27 -14.72
N ALA A 191 18.06 -0.77 -13.49
CA ALA A 191 18.50 -2.10 -13.09
C ALA A 191 17.34 -3.10 -12.87
N HIS A 192 16.09 -2.66 -12.83
CA HIS A 192 14.93 -3.55 -12.63
C HIS A 192 13.91 -3.44 -13.77
N ALA A 193 13.15 -4.53 -14.00
CA ALA A 193 12.18 -4.60 -15.10
C ALA A 193 11.10 -3.51 -15.01
N ILE A 194 10.64 -3.16 -13.79
CA ILE A 194 9.62 -2.12 -13.57
C ILE A 194 10.11 -0.79 -14.13
N GLY A 195 11.30 -0.36 -13.73
CA GLY A 195 11.89 0.91 -14.12
C GLY A 195 12.16 0.95 -15.61
N GLN A 196 12.79 -0.09 -16.17
CA GLN A 196 13.03 -0.16 -17.61
C GLN A 196 11.71 -0.12 -18.42
N CYS A 197 10.65 -0.76 -17.94
CA CYS A 197 9.33 -0.70 -18.59
C CYS A 197 8.69 0.68 -18.51
N LEU A 198 8.82 1.38 -17.37
CA LEU A 198 8.29 2.74 -17.20
C LEU A 198 9.09 3.75 -18.03
N LEU A 199 10.42 3.72 -17.98
CA LEU A 199 11.29 4.61 -18.75
C LEU A 199 11.11 4.43 -20.26
N ALA A 200 10.85 3.21 -20.72
CA ALA A 200 10.57 2.94 -22.14
C ALA A 200 9.28 3.62 -22.64
N GLN A 201 8.35 3.97 -21.76
CA GLN A 201 7.11 4.70 -22.11
C GLN A 201 7.31 6.22 -22.19
N LEU A 202 8.39 6.74 -21.59
CA LEU A 202 8.69 8.16 -21.57
C LEU A 202 9.24 8.65 -22.91
N ASP A 203 9.10 9.96 -23.15
CA ASP A 203 9.82 10.64 -24.22
C ASP A 203 11.31 10.82 -23.89
N ASP A 204 12.10 11.15 -24.91
CA ASP A 204 13.56 11.22 -24.78
C ASP A 204 14.01 12.30 -23.79
N ALA A 205 13.27 13.40 -23.66
CA ALA A 205 13.58 14.47 -22.73
C ALA A 205 13.38 14.01 -21.28
N SER A 206 12.27 13.36 -20.97
CA SER A 206 11.93 12.82 -19.66
C SER A 206 12.87 11.68 -19.26
N ARG A 207 13.29 10.83 -20.21
CA ARG A 207 14.32 9.80 -19.97
C ARG A 207 15.65 10.44 -19.58
N LYS A 208 16.10 11.46 -20.31
CA LYS A 208 17.34 12.19 -20.00
C LYS A 208 17.27 12.89 -18.65
N GLU A 209 16.14 13.51 -18.32
CA GLU A 209 15.95 14.14 -17.00
C GLU A 209 16.04 13.10 -15.87
N HIS A 210 15.40 11.94 -16.05
CA HIS A 210 15.48 10.85 -15.08
C HIS A 210 16.91 10.38 -14.87
N LEU A 211 17.66 10.13 -15.95
CA LEU A 211 19.03 9.62 -15.90
C LEU A 211 20.03 10.66 -15.38
N ALA A 212 19.76 11.94 -15.58
CA ALA A 212 20.53 13.01 -14.94
C ALA A 212 20.33 13.02 -13.41
N ARG A 213 19.11 12.71 -12.93
CA ARG A 213 18.79 12.62 -11.50
C ARG A 213 19.30 11.31 -10.87
N TYR A 214 19.19 10.20 -11.61
CA TYR A 214 19.56 8.86 -11.19
C TYR A 214 20.43 8.19 -12.27
N PRO A 215 21.75 8.47 -12.28
CA PRO A 215 22.66 7.89 -13.26
C PRO A 215 22.75 6.37 -13.14
N VAL A 216 23.09 5.71 -14.25
CA VAL A 216 23.32 4.25 -14.27
C VAL A 216 24.43 3.85 -13.30
N GLN A 217 24.13 2.86 -12.46
CA GLN A 217 25.05 2.30 -11.48
C GLN A 217 25.08 0.77 -11.57
N SER A 218 26.24 0.17 -11.36
CA SER A 218 26.36 -1.28 -11.24
C SER A 218 25.91 -1.73 -9.86
N ILE A 219 24.79 -2.45 -9.80
CA ILE A 219 24.23 -3.03 -8.56
C ILE A 219 24.71 -4.47 -8.42
N THR A 220 24.66 -5.21 -9.52
CA THR A 220 25.15 -6.58 -9.63
C THR A 220 26.12 -6.69 -10.81
N PRO A 221 26.84 -7.82 -10.95
CA PRO A 221 27.65 -8.09 -12.14
C PRO A 221 26.86 -8.14 -13.46
N PHE A 222 25.52 -8.25 -13.39
CA PHE A 222 24.62 -8.34 -14.54
C PHE A 222 24.00 -7.00 -14.93
N SER A 223 24.08 -5.97 -14.07
CA SER A 223 23.52 -4.65 -14.36
C SER A 223 24.07 -4.07 -15.66
N VAL A 224 23.21 -3.36 -16.38
CA VAL A 224 23.62 -2.52 -17.51
C VAL A 224 24.76 -1.56 -17.10
N ARG A 225 25.76 -1.41 -17.99
CA ARG A 225 27.05 -0.79 -17.65
C ARG A 225 27.16 0.68 -18.04
N SER A 226 26.32 1.15 -18.95
CA SER A 226 26.35 2.51 -19.47
C SER A 226 24.95 3.04 -19.75
N GLU A 227 24.84 4.36 -19.81
CA GLU A 227 23.60 5.05 -20.19
C GLU A 227 23.19 4.71 -21.63
N ASP A 228 24.14 4.67 -22.55
CA ASP A 228 23.88 4.34 -23.96
C ASP A 228 23.34 2.92 -24.14
N ASP A 229 23.92 1.94 -23.43
CA ASP A 229 23.43 0.56 -23.44
C ASP A 229 21.99 0.47 -22.89
N LEU A 230 21.70 1.24 -21.84
CA LEU A 230 20.35 1.30 -21.27
C LEU A 230 19.38 1.91 -22.28
N LEU A 231 19.70 3.05 -22.90
CA LEU A 231 18.84 3.71 -23.87
C LEU A 231 18.51 2.79 -25.06
N HIS A 232 19.51 2.09 -25.60
CA HIS A 232 19.29 1.08 -26.65
C HIS A 232 18.36 -0.05 -26.20
N ARG A 233 18.49 -0.48 -24.93
CA ARG A 233 17.60 -1.49 -24.36
C ARG A 233 16.17 -0.95 -24.19
N LEU A 234 15.99 0.28 -23.72
CA LEU A 234 14.67 0.90 -23.56
C LEU A 234 13.92 1.00 -24.90
N ASP A 235 14.62 1.24 -26.00
CA ASP A 235 14.02 1.22 -27.34
C ASP A 235 13.56 -0.19 -27.77
N ALA A 236 14.29 -1.23 -27.37
CA ALA A 236 13.84 -2.61 -27.56
C ALA A 236 12.59 -2.90 -26.72
N VAL A 237 12.57 -2.48 -25.45
CA VAL A 237 11.40 -2.62 -24.55
C VAL A 237 10.18 -1.93 -25.13
N ARG A 238 10.32 -0.70 -25.64
CA ARG A 238 9.24 0.06 -26.28
C ARG A 238 8.64 -0.67 -27.48
N ARG A 239 9.46 -1.34 -28.29
CA ARG A 239 8.98 -2.12 -29.44
C ARG A 239 8.32 -3.44 -29.03
N GLN A 240 8.84 -4.09 -28.00
CA GLN A 240 8.37 -5.42 -27.56
C GLN A 240 7.21 -5.36 -26.56
N ASN A 241 6.94 -4.19 -25.97
CA ASN A 241 5.97 -4.01 -24.89
C ASN A 241 6.19 -4.99 -23.74
N VAL A 242 7.47 -5.20 -23.40
CA VAL A 242 7.91 -6.00 -22.26
C VAL A 242 9.36 -5.67 -21.92
N ALA A 243 9.63 -5.48 -20.64
CA ALA A 243 10.98 -5.50 -20.09
C ALA A 243 11.24 -6.85 -19.44
N TYR A 244 12.43 -7.41 -19.68
CA TYR A 244 12.92 -8.59 -18.99
C TYR A 244 14.20 -8.22 -18.26
N GLU A 245 14.32 -8.67 -17.03
CA GLU A 245 15.48 -8.41 -16.18
C GLU A 245 15.94 -9.72 -15.56
N TYR A 246 17.25 -9.97 -15.63
CA TYR A 246 17.87 -11.22 -15.20
C TYR A 246 18.97 -10.92 -14.20
N GLN A 247 18.61 -10.84 -12.91
CA GLN A 247 19.52 -10.61 -11.79
C GLN A 247 20.33 -9.31 -11.86
N GLU A 248 19.84 -8.31 -12.58
CA GLU A 248 20.48 -7.00 -12.74
C GLU A 248 20.28 -6.11 -11.51
N TYR A 249 19.18 -6.29 -10.79
CA TYR A 249 18.91 -5.61 -9.53
C TYR A 249 19.21 -6.52 -8.32
N ALA A 250 18.66 -7.74 -8.31
CA ALA A 250 18.80 -8.69 -7.21
C ALA A 250 19.25 -10.06 -7.71
N LEU A 251 20.33 -10.59 -7.13
CA LEU A 251 20.79 -11.96 -7.42
C LEU A 251 19.74 -12.98 -6.94
N GLY A 252 19.57 -14.06 -7.71
CA GLY A 252 18.59 -15.10 -7.39
C GLY A 252 17.16 -14.81 -7.85
N THR A 253 16.91 -13.68 -8.50
CA THR A 253 15.58 -13.30 -9.03
C THR A 253 15.64 -12.97 -10.51
N VAL A 254 14.56 -13.29 -11.23
CA VAL A 254 14.30 -12.78 -12.58
C VAL A 254 12.94 -12.09 -12.61
N CYS A 255 12.85 -11.00 -13.37
CA CYS A 255 11.64 -10.19 -13.43
C CYS A 255 11.22 -9.93 -14.87
N SER A 256 9.91 -9.67 -15.04
CA SER A 256 9.40 -9.10 -16.28
C SER A 256 8.32 -8.07 -15.99
N ALA A 257 8.21 -7.07 -16.84
CA ALA A 257 7.25 -5.99 -16.69
C ALA A 257 6.60 -5.68 -18.05
N ILE A 258 5.30 -5.43 -18.03
CA ILE A 258 4.51 -5.06 -19.21
C ILE A 258 3.86 -3.70 -19.00
N PRO A 259 3.85 -2.83 -20.03
CA PRO A 259 3.19 -1.54 -19.92
C PRO A 259 1.67 -1.75 -19.85
N ILE A 260 1.01 -0.92 -19.05
CA ILE A 260 -0.46 -0.84 -19.00
C ILE A 260 -0.90 0.62 -19.10
N GLN A 261 -2.13 0.85 -19.54
CA GLN A 261 -2.67 2.20 -19.69
C GLN A 261 -3.43 2.61 -18.43
N VAL A 262 -3.02 3.72 -17.82
CA VAL A 262 -3.66 4.31 -16.64
C VAL A 262 -3.73 5.83 -16.85
N GLY A 263 -4.80 6.29 -17.48
CA GLY A 263 -4.93 7.68 -17.92
C GLY A 263 -3.74 8.08 -18.79
N ALA A 264 -3.11 9.21 -18.47
CA ALA A 264 -1.92 9.71 -19.17
C ALA A 264 -0.59 9.28 -18.51
N ALA A 265 -0.62 8.57 -17.38
CA ALA A 265 0.58 8.19 -16.65
C ALA A 265 1.21 6.92 -17.23
N ALA A 266 2.55 6.88 -17.31
CA ALA A 266 3.27 5.65 -17.57
C ALA A 266 3.06 4.68 -16.39
N ALA A 267 2.57 3.49 -16.69
CA ALA A 267 2.22 2.49 -15.70
C ALA A 267 2.63 1.09 -16.16
N THR A 268 2.86 0.20 -15.21
CA THR A 268 3.31 -1.17 -15.48
C THR A 268 2.72 -2.17 -14.51
N LEU A 269 2.50 -3.38 -15.02
CA LEU A 269 2.38 -4.59 -14.20
C LEU A 269 3.68 -5.38 -14.34
N ALA A 270 4.20 -5.89 -13.24
CA ALA A 270 5.41 -6.71 -13.25
C ALA A 270 5.24 -8.00 -12.45
N VAL A 271 6.10 -8.96 -12.74
CA VAL A 271 6.24 -10.21 -11.98
C VAL A 271 7.69 -10.47 -11.64
N SER A 272 7.92 -11.08 -10.49
CA SER A 272 9.23 -11.63 -10.12
C SER A 272 9.12 -13.11 -9.78
N LEU A 273 10.16 -13.86 -10.15
CA LEU A 273 10.30 -15.30 -9.91
C LEU A 273 11.71 -15.59 -9.38
N PRO A 274 11.88 -16.66 -8.58
CA PRO A 274 13.19 -17.24 -8.32
C PRO A 274 13.94 -17.60 -9.62
N VAL A 275 15.26 -17.46 -9.63
CA VAL A 275 16.09 -17.67 -10.83
C VAL A 275 16.06 -19.11 -11.35
N ASP A 276 15.88 -20.11 -10.49
CA ASP A 276 15.70 -21.51 -10.87
C ASP A 276 14.38 -21.75 -11.64
N GLU A 277 13.43 -20.82 -11.50
CA GLU A 277 12.18 -20.78 -12.26
C GLU A 277 12.24 -19.90 -13.51
N ALA A 278 13.41 -19.41 -13.93
CA ALA A 278 13.53 -18.47 -15.04
C ALA A 278 12.96 -19.00 -16.38
N HIS A 279 12.93 -20.31 -16.56
CA HIS A 279 12.30 -20.97 -17.71
C HIS A 279 10.80 -20.65 -17.84
N ARG A 280 10.11 -20.32 -16.73
CA ARG A 280 8.70 -19.94 -16.70
C ARG A 280 8.46 -18.48 -17.04
N LEU A 281 9.47 -17.61 -16.93
CA LEU A 281 9.28 -16.15 -16.95
C LEU A 281 8.45 -15.70 -18.15
N ARG A 282 8.80 -16.13 -19.37
CA ARG A 282 8.07 -15.77 -20.59
C ARG A 282 6.62 -16.26 -20.60
N SER A 283 6.35 -17.47 -20.11
CA SER A 283 4.98 -18.02 -20.06
C SER A 283 4.12 -17.27 -19.04
N VAL A 284 4.69 -16.93 -17.89
CA VAL A 284 4.06 -16.09 -16.86
C VAL A 284 3.79 -14.68 -17.39
N THR A 285 4.75 -14.03 -18.07
CA THR A 285 4.53 -12.72 -18.70
C THR A 285 3.37 -12.75 -19.70
N ASN A 286 3.28 -13.78 -20.53
CA ASN A 286 2.20 -13.92 -21.50
C ASN A 286 0.83 -14.13 -20.82
N ARG A 287 0.80 -14.85 -19.70
CA ARG A 287 -0.42 -15.00 -18.88
C ARG A 287 -0.80 -13.67 -18.22
N LEU A 288 0.16 -12.93 -17.67
CA LEU A 288 -0.04 -11.60 -17.10
C LEU A 288 -0.63 -10.65 -18.14
N ARG A 289 -0.08 -10.63 -19.36
CA ARG A 289 -0.60 -9.79 -20.46
C ARG A 289 -2.06 -10.10 -20.79
N ARG A 290 -2.41 -11.38 -20.94
CA ARG A 290 -3.81 -11.80 -21.17
C ARG A 290 -4.74 -11.47 -20.01
N MET A 291 -4.23 -11.45 -18.77
CA MET A 291 -5.00 -11.03 -17.61
C MET A 291 -5.21 -9.51 -17.61
N ALA A 292 -4.16 -8.74 -17.88
CA ALA A 292 -4.22 -7.28 -17.98
C ALA A 292 -5.23 -6.84 -19.06
N GLU A 293 -5.19 -7.43 -20.25
CA GLU A 293 -6.15 -7.17 -21.34
C GLU A 293 -7.60 -7.42 -20.92
N LYS A 294 -7.86 -8.42 -20.08
CA LYS A 294 -9.21 -8.74 -19.57
C LYS A 294 -9.66 -7.83 -18.43
N THR A 295 -8.73 -7.29 -17.65
CA THR A 295 -9.00 -6.48 -16.45
C THR A 295 -8.92 -4.97 -16.71
N LEU A 296 -8.32 -4.52 -17.82
CA LEU A 296 -8.25 -3.11 -18.22
C LEU A 296 -9.64 -2.47 -18.44
N THR A 297 -10.67 -3.27 -18.69
CA THR A 297 -12.08 -2.82 -18.70
C THR A 297 -12.58 -2.38 -17.32
N THR A 298 -11.93 -2.81 -16.23
CA THR A 298 -12.39 -2.60 -14.85
C THR A 298 -11.58 -1.52 -14.12
N LEU A 299 -10.27 -1.41 -14.40
CA LEU A 299 -9.39 -0.44 -13.72
C LEU A 299 -9.45 0.97 -14.29
N ALA A 300 -9.83 1.14 -15.57
CA ALA A 300 -9.95 2.44 -16.22
C ALA A 300 -11.00 3.37 -15.54
N PHE A 301 -11.98 2.80 -14.82
CA PHE A 301 -13.03 3.57 -14.13
C PHE A 301 -12.63 4.07 -12.74
N SER A 302 -11.53 3.58 -12.15
CA SER A 302 -11.19 3.85 -10.74
C SER A 302 -10.03 4.84 -10.57
N ILE A 303 -9.45 5.35 -11.67
CA ILE A 303 -8.23 6.20 -11.63
C ILE A 303 -8.48 7.60 -12.23
N SER A 304 -9.71 7.91 -12.67
CA SER A 304 -10.10 9.22 -13.21
C SER A 304 -11.09 10.00 -12.34
N ILE A 305 -11.17 9.72 -11.04
CA ILE A 305 -12.01 10.49 -10.10
C ILE A 305 -11.15 10.99 -8.94
#